data_AF-A0A9Q9DCX1-F1
#
_entry.id   AF-A0A9Q9DCX1-F1
#
_cell.length_a   1.000
_cell.length_b   1.000
_cell.length_c   1.000
_cell.angle_alpha   90.00
_cell.angle_beta   90.00
_cell.angle_gamma   90.00
#
_symmetry.space_group_name_H-M   'P 1'
#
loop_
_entity.id
_entity.type
_entity.pdbx_description
1 polymer ?
#
loop_
_entity_poly.entity_id
_entity_poly.type
_entity_poly.pdbx_seq_one_letter_code
_entity_poly.pdbx_strand_id
1 'polypeptide(L)'
;MSRTAMNALGQPLHYSGSSTAWFSATGSGSTLYGTPGNDSIWGDGSVDVTMFGGTGDDVYYLYSSTNRAEEAPGEGIDTIDTWMSYSLPENFENLTVTGDGRHAFGNSADNIITGGSGSQTIDGRAGNDVLVGSGGADTFVFEHGNGSDLVTDFSSNDTIRLDGYGITSFEEVLANAGQQGDDLRLHLGDGESLVLADTTADQLQEGQFQLSLDRSALTQTFSDDFDTLQLTDGTGGIWDAKYWWAPEEGATLSENGELQWYVNPSYGPTASANPFSVEDGVLTITAERAPDAIQSEIGGYDYTSGMLTTYSSFAQTYGYFEMRADMPDDQGAWPAFWLLPADGSWPPELDVVEMRGQDTNTVITTAHSNESGEHTIVRDGAQVADTDGFHDYGVLWTEDEIVWYFDDTEIARADTPADMHEPMYMLVNLAVGGMAGTPDGDFDDGSQMKIDSIEAYALDADWLI
;
A
#
# COMPACT_ATOMS: atom_id res chain seq x y z
N MET A 1 0.36 -40.81 5.26
CA MET A 1 -0.42 -40.06 4.27
C MET A 1 0.12 -38.65 4.31
N SER A 2 0.37 -38.02 3.16
CA SER A 2 0.69 -36.60 3.13
C SER A 2 -0.47 -35.83 3.77
N ARG A 3 -0.15 -34.78 4.54
CA ARG A 3 -1.16 -33.88 5.11
C ARG A 3 -1.68 -33.03 3.94
N THR A 4 -2.99 -32.84 3.86
CA THR A 4 -3.63 -32.07 2.78
C THR A 4 -4.66 -31.11 3.33
N ALA A 5 -4.86 -30.00 2.64
CA ALA A 5 -6.03 -29.14 2.75
C ALA A 5 -6.82 -29.19 1.44
N MET A 6 -8.14 -28.96 1.46
CA MET A 6 -8.93 -28.84 0.24
C MET A 6 -9.16 -27.36 -0.03
N ASN A 7 -8.91 -26.87 -1.23
CA ASN A 7 -9.24 -25.50 -1.61
C ASN A 7 -10.74 -25.30 -1.89
N ALA A 8 -11.13 -24.09 -2.29
CA ALA A 8 -12.51 -23.72 -2.61
C ALA A 8 -13.17 -24.52 -3.76
N LEU A 9 -12.34 -25.21 -4.57
CA LEU A 9 -12.79 -26.08 -5.65
C LEU A 9 -12.83 -27.57 -5.24
N GLY A 10 -12.49 -27.88 -3.99
CA GLY A 10 -12.41 -29.25 -3.48
C GLY A 10 -11.20 -30.04 -4.00
N GLN A 11 -10.16 -29.34 -4.45
CA GLN A 11 -8.90 -29.93 -4.89
C GLN A 11 -7.91 -29.98 -3.72
N PRO A 12 -7.14 -31.09 -3.57
CA PRO A 12 -6.20 -31.21 -2.47
C PRO A 12 -4.92 -30.41 -2.76
N LEU A 13 -4.58 -29.50 -1.85
CA LEU A 13 -3.26 -28.91 -1.70
C LEU A 13 -2.46 -29.72 -0.66
N HIS A 14 -1.16 -29.74 -0.80
CA HIS A 14 -0.26 -30.57 0.00
C HIS A 14 0.63 -29.70 0.88
N TYR A 15 0.83 -30.13 2.13
CA TYR A 15 1.91 -29.60 2.95
C TYR A 15 3.19 -30.39 2.69
N SER A 16 4.35 -29.76 2.93
CA SER A 16 5.64 -30.43 2.87
C SER A 16 5.66 -31.70 3.74
N GLY A 17 6.26 -32.76 3.21
CA GLY A 17 6.46 -34.01 3.93
C GLY A 17 7.43 -33.86 5.11
N SER A 18 7.47 -34.87 5.98
CA SER A 18 8.32 -34.82 7.18
C SER A 18 9.81 -34.82 6.83
N SER A 19 10.56 -33.84 7.34
CA SER A 19 11.99 -33.72 7.12
C SER A 19 12.78 -34.94 7.64
N THR A 20 13.82 -35.27 6.90
CA THR A 20 14.71 -36.42 7.05
C THR A 20 16.17 -36.00 7.27
N ALA A 21 16.55 -34.78 6.90
CA ALA A 21 17.78 -34.14 7.37
C ALA A 21 17.58 -32.67 7.78
N TRP A 22 18.61 -32.10 8.41
CA TRP A 22 18.58 -30.78 9.05
C TRP A 22 19.88 -30.03 8.75
N PHE A 23 19.78 -28.81 8.24
CA PHE A 23 20.89 -27.98 7.81
C PHE A 23 20.85 -26.59 8.45
N SER A 24 22.01 -25.97 8.65
CA SER A 24 22.10 -24.63 9.21
C SER A 24 23.13 -23.80 8.43
N ALA A 25 22.77 -22.56 8.15
CA ALA A 25 23.63 -21.59 7.46
C ALA A 25 24.78 -21.07 8.32
N THR A 26 24.84 -21.39 9.62
CA THR A 26 25.95 -20.96 10.48
C THR A 26 27.29 -21.49 9.93
N GLY A 27 28.07 -20.59 9.33
CA GLY A 27 29.36 -20.92 8.72
C GLY A 27 29.28 -21.58 7.32
N SER A 28 28.12 -21.57 6.65
CA SER A 28 27.96 -22.10 5.28
C SER A 28 28.64 -21.21 4.23
N GLY A 29 28.85 -19.93 4.53
CA GLY A 29 29.12 -18.93 3.50
C GLY A 29 27.84 -18.57 2.76
N SER A 30 27.96 -18.10 1.51
CA SER A 30 26.85 -17.52 0.74
C SER A 30 25.83 -18.53 0.23
N THR A 31 26.09 -19.84 0.33
CA THR A 31 25.24 -20.86 -0.26
C THR A 31 25.17 -22.10 0.62
N LEU A 32 23.98 -22.66 0.75
CA LEU A 32 23.73 -23.89 1.50
C LEU A 32 22.87 -24.84 0.65
N TYR A 33 23.35 -26.08 0.47
CA TYR A 33 22.64 -27.12 -0.26
C TYR A 33 22.16 -28.21 0.70
N GLY A 34 20.90 -28.61 0.55
CA GLY A 34 20.30 -29.79 1.14
C GLY A 34 20.62 -31.07 0.37
N THR A 35 19.68 -31.99 0.35
CA THR A 35 19.75 -33.33 -0.22
C THR A 35 18.53 -33.60 -1.12
N PRO A 36 18.53 -34.68 -1.92
CA PRO A 36 17.34 -35.03 -2.73
C PRO A 36 16.11 -35.50 -1.94
N GLY A 37 16.12 -35.41 -0.61
CA GLY A 37 15.01 -35.82 0.24
C GLY A 37 14.60 -34.69 1.17
N ASN A 38 13.43 -34.82 1.78
CA ASN A 38 12.83 -33.78 2.60
C ASN A 38 13.78 -33.27 3.69
N ASP A 39 14.03 -31.98 3.72
CA ASP A 39 15.01 -31.33 4.56
C ASP A 39 14.38 -30.17 5.33
N SER A 40 14.97 -29.85 6.47
CA SER A 40 14.73 -28.58 7.14
C SER A 40 16.01 -27.76 7.08
N ILE A 41 15.95 -26.56 6.51
CA ILE A 41 17.12 -25.73 6.26
C ILE A 41 16.93 -24.40 6.98
N TRP A 42 17.76 -24.16 8.00
CA TRP A 42 17.75 -22.91 8.76
C TRP A 42 18.76 -21.93 8.22
N GLY A 43 18.29 -20.72 7.92
CA GLY A 43 19.13 -19.56 7.72
C GLY A 43 19.90 -19.17 8.99
N ASP A 44 20.60 -18.05 8.92
CA ASP A 44 21.29 -17.44 10.05
C ASP A 44 21.30 -15.91 9.84
N GLY A 45 20.85 -15.15 10.83
CA GLY A 45 20.73 -13.70 10.70
C GLY A 45 22.06 -12.95 10.54
N SER A 46 23.20 -13.63 10.75
CA SER A 46 24.54 -13.09 10.52
C SER A 46 25.16 -13.50 9.17
N VAL A 47 24.44 -14.29 8.37
CA VAL A 47 24.92 -14.83 7.10
C VAL A 47 23.98 -14.40 5.99
N ASP A 48 24.52 -13.76 4.96
CA ASP A 48 23.85 -13.62 3.67
C ASP A 48 23.96 -14.97 2.95
N VAL A 49 22.84 -15.68 2.80
CA VAL A 49 22.81 -17.07 2.32
C VAL A 49 21.65 -17.31 1.37
N THR A 50 21.93 -18.04 0.30
CA THR A 50 20.91 -18.67 -0.58
C THR A 50 20.85 -20.16 -0.29
N MET A 51 19.67 -20.65 0.01
CA MET A 51 19.40 -22.03 0.40
C MET A 51 18.70 -22.77 -0.74
N PHE A 52 19.18 -23.99 -1.02
CA PHE A 52 18.63 -24.90 -2.02
C PHE A 52 18.36 -26.26 -1.37
N GLY A 53 17.14 -26.74 -1.43
CA GLY A 53 16.62 -27.93 -0.78
C GLY A 53 16.89 -29.15 -1.62
N GLY A 54 16.46 -29.10 -2.89
CA GLY A 54 16.62 -30.18 -3.85
C GLY A 54 15.28 -30.83 -4.13
N THR A 55 15.27 -32.07 -4.61
CA THR A 55 14.02 -32.71 -5.09
C THR A 55 13.11 -33.27 -3.97
N GLY A 56 13.27 -32.81 -2.73
CA GLY A 56 12.50 -33.25 -1.57
C GLY A 56 11.33 -32.32 -1.31
N ASP A 57 10.47 -32.65 -0.33
CA ASP A 57 9.59 -31.63 0.24
C ASP A 57 10.32 -30.96 1.41
N ASP A 58 10.76 -29.73 1.20
CA ASP A 58 11.70 -29.03 2.06
C ASP A 58 11.05 -27.88 2.83
N VAL A 59 11.61 -27.55 3.99
CA VAL A 59 11.17 -26.43 4.82
C VAL A 59 12.33 -25.48 5.06
N TYR A 60 12.16 -24.24 4.60
CA TYR A 60 13.14 -23.17 4.68
C TYR A 60 12.77 -22.19 5.79
N TYR A 61 13.63 -22.06 6.78
CA TYR A 61 13.45 -21.11 7.88
C TYR A 61 14.30 -19.86 7.64
N LEU A 62 13.67 -18.74 7.30
CA LEU A 62 14.35 -17.47 7.04
C LEU A 62 14.42 -16.61 8.31
N TYR A 63 15.64 -16.27 8.74
CA TYR A 63 15.86 -15.50 9.98
C TYR A 63 16.18 -14.01 9.78
N SER A 64 16.51 -13.60 8.56
CA SER A 64 16.75 -12.21 8.19
C SER A 64 16.39 -11.95 6.73
N SER A 65 16.23 -10.67 6.36
CA SER A 65 15.99 -10.25 4.98
C SER A 65 17.14 -10.55 4.02
N THR A 66 18.30 -10.99 4.54
CA THR A 66 19.44 -11.44 3.76
C THR A 66 19.46 -12.97 3.55
N ASN A 67 18.47 -13.70 4.04
CA ASN A 67 18.31 -15.13 3.77
C ASN A 67 17.36 -15.31 2.59
N ARG A 68 17.74 -16.15 1.63
CA ARG A 68 16.97 -16.44 0.42
C ARG A 68 16.78 -17.95 0.27
N ALA A 69 15.66 -18.36 -0.28
CA ALA A 69 15.40 -19.73 -0.70
C ALA A 69 15.12 -19.73 -2.21
N GLU A 70 15.65 -20.71 -2.93
CA GLU A 70 15.44 -20.89 -4.36
C GLU A 70 15.08 -22.34 -4.66
N GLU A 71 13.98 -22.53 -5.40
CA GLU A 71 13.48 -23.83 -5.85
C GLU A 71 13.39 -23.88 -7.37
N ALA A 72 13.69 -25.05 -7.96
CA ALA A 72 13.43 -25.27 -9.38
C ALA A 72 12.04 -25.87 -9.61
N PRO A 73 11.47 -25.73 -10.83
CA PRO A 73 10.14 -26.25 -11.10
C PRO A 73 10.00 -27.75 -10.88
N GLY A 74 9.04 -28.14 -10.04
CA GLY A 74 8.68 -29.53 -9.77
C GLY A 74 9.69 -30.29 -8.89
N GLU A 75 10.43 -29.58 -8.05
CA GLU A 75 11.36 -30.19 -7.09
C GLU A 75 10.68 -30.68 -5.81
N GLY A 76 9.45 -30.29 -5.49
CA GLY A 76 8.82 -30.80 -4.28
C GLY A 76 7.48 -30.18 -3.99
N ILE A 77 7.10 -30.26 -2.72
CA ILE A 77 6.10 -29.39 -2.09
C ILE A 77 6.81 -28.66 -0.96
N ASP A 78 7.13 -27.40 -1.16
CA ASP A 78 8.10 -26.70 -0.32
C ASP A 78 7.42 -25.63 0.53
N THR A 79 7.99 -25.38 1.71
CA THR A 79 7.47 -24.39 2.66
C THR A 79 8.54 -23.37 3.01
N ILE A 80 8.19 -22.09 2.94
CA ILE A 80 8.95 -21.02 3.60
C ILE A 80 8.28 -20.69 4.94
N ASP A 81 9.07 -20.68 6.01
CA ASP A 81 8.68 -20.31 7.37
C ASP A 81 9.51 -19.10 7.83
N THR A 82 8.83 -18.01 8.19
CA THR A 82 9.49 -16.81 8.69
C THR A 82 8.62 -16.02 9.68
N TRP A 83 9.24 -15.05 10.33
CA TRP A 83 8.58 -14.09 11.23
C TRP A 83 8.45 -12.70 10.60
N MET A 84 9.08 -12.48 9.45
CA MET A 84 9.06 -11.22 8.70
C MET A 84 7.94 -11.24 7.66
N SER A 85 7.62 -10.07 7.12
CA SER A 85 6.74 -10.01 5.97
C SER A 85 7.41 -10.69 4.78
N TYR A 86 6.63 -11.43 3.98
CA TYR A 86 7.20 -12.24 2.91
C TYR A 86 6.25 -12.43 1.74
N SER A 87 6.81 -12.36 0.53
CA SER A 87 6.17 -12.77 -0.72
C SER A 87 6.82 -14.05 -1.21
N LEU A 88 6.00 -15.05 -1.51
CA LEU A 88 6.45 -16.36 -1.93
C LEU A 88 7.07 -16.28 -3.34
N PRO A 89 8.32 -16.73 -3.55
CA PRO A 89 8.89 -16.84 -4.89
C PRO A 89 8.16 -17.89 -5.73
N GLU A 90 8.43 -17.93 -7.03
CA GLU A 90 7.98 -19.02 -7.90
C GLU A 90 8.46 -20.39 -7.39
N ASN A 91 7.70 -21.45 -7.71
CA ASN A 91 8.00 -22.85 -7.40
C ASN A 91 7.94 -23.23 -5.90
N PHE A 92 7.36 -22.38 -5.05
CA PHE A 92 7.02 -22.76 -3.68
C PHE A 92 5.50 -22.88 -3.53
N GLU A 93 5.05 -23.82 -2.70
CA GLU A 93 3.62 -24.11 -2.52
C GLU A 93 3.08 -23.66 -1.16
N ASN A 94 3.93 -23.40 -0.17
CA ASN A 94 3.47 -23.07 1.17
C ASN A 94 4.26 -21.93 1.81
N LEU A 95 3.55 -21.08 2.56
CA LEU A 95 4.11 -19.97 3.32
C LEU A 95 3.58 -19.98 4.74
N THR A 96 4.46 -19.76 5.71
CA THR A 96 4.10 -19.49 7.11
C THR A 96 4.76 -18.19 7.58
N VAL A 97 3.96 -17.24 8.06
CA VAL A 97 4.42 -15.94 8.58
C VAL A 97 3.85 -15.70 9.97
N THR A 98 4.71 -15.60 10.98
CA THR A 98 4.27 -15.60 12.40
C THR A 98 4.34 -14.25 13.13
N GLY A 99 5.03 -13.25 12.56
CA GLY A 99 5.18 -11.94 13.19
C GLY A 99 3.89 -11.12 13.20
N ASP A 100 3.82 -10.12 14.09
CA ASP A 100 2.69 -9.19 14.17
C ASP A 100 2.84 -8.04 13.15
N GLY A 101 1.73 -7.64 12.52
CA GLY A 101 1.69 -6.61 11.49
C GLY A 101 2.48 -6.99 10.23
N ARG A 102 2.32 -8.23 9.74
CA ARG A 102 3.12 -8.77 8.62
C ARG A 102 2.25 -9.13 7.43
N HIS A 103 2.77 -8.96 6.23
CA HIS A 103 2.15 -9.54 5.04
C HIS A 103 2.66 -10.96 4.75
N ALA A 104 1.78 -11.80 4.24
CA ALA A 104 2.06 -13.15 3.76
C ALA A 104 1.43 -13.31 2.38
N PHE A 105 2.23 -13.10 1.34
CA PHE A 105 1.76 -13.10 -0.05
C PHE A 105 2.19 -14.38 -0.76
N GLY A 106 1.28 -14.99 -1.51
CA GLY A 106 1.53 -16.16 -2.34
C GLY A 106 2.21 -15.85 -3.65
N ASN A 107 2.00 -16.73 -4.63
CA ASN A 107 2.54 -16.63 -5.98
C ASN A 107 1.46 -16.91 -7.05
N SER A 108 1.80 -17.60 -8.15
CA SER A 108 0.85 -17.90 -9.22
C SER A 108 0.31 -19.34 -9.19
N ALA A 109 0.67 -20.11 -8.17
CA ALA A 109 0.23 -21.48 -7.96
C ALA A 109 -0.73 -21.55 -6.77
N ASP A 110 -1.50 -22.64 -6.68
CA ASP A 110 -2.34 -22.91 -5.50
C ASP A 110 -1.44 -23.09 -4.26
N ASN A 111 -1.55 -22.18 -3.30
CA ASN A 111 -0.72 -22.09 -2.10
C ASN A 111 -1.51 -22.44 -0.83
N ILE A 112 -0.79 -22.95 0.19
CA ILE A 112 -1.27 -22.93 1.57
C ILE A 112 -0.51 -21.84 2.33
N ILE A 113 -1.22 -20.80 2.75
CA ILE A 113 -0.64 -19.67 3.48
C ILE A 113 -1.18 -19.65 4.90
N THR A 114 -0.28 -19.63 5.88
CA THR A 114 -0.60 -19.66 7.31
C THR A 114 0.00 -18.46 8.02
N GLY A 115 -0.87 -17.67 8.65
CA GLY A 115 -0.53 -16.59 9.57
C GLY A 115 -0.04 -17.08 10.93
N GLY A 116 0.01 -16.14 11.87
CA GLY A 116 0.64 -16.26 13.17
C GLY A 116 -0.36 -16.11 14.32
N SER A 117 0.08 -15.43 15.38
CA SER A 117 -0.80 -15.07 16.50
C SER A 117 -1.01 -13.56 16.65
N GLY A 118 -0.32 -12.78 15.79
CA GLY A 118 -0.54 -11.35 15.62
C GLY A 118 -1.32 -11.11 14.34
N SER A 119 -1.56 -9.86 13.96
CA SER A 119 -2.27 -9.52 12.73
C SER A 119 -1.43 -9.77 11.48
N GLN A 120 -2.01 -10.38 10.45
CA GLN A 120 -1.44 -10.48 9.11
C GLN A 120 -2.31 -9.87 8.02
N THR A 121 -1.66 -9.37 6.97
CA THR A 121 -2.30 -9.19 5.66
C THR A 121 -1.97 -10.41 4.81
N ILE A 122 -2.97 -11.19 4.42
CA ILE A 122 -2.81 -12.47 3.72
C ILE A 122 -3.42 -12.32 2.33
N ASP A 123 -2.59 -12.55 1.31
CA ASP A 123 -3.00 -12.53 -0.09
C ASP A 123 -2.50 -13.82 -0.76
N GLY A 124 -3.42 -14.62 -1.30
CA GLY A 124 -3.08 -15.83 -2.05
C GLY A 124 -2.34 -15.54 -3.37
N ARG A 125 -2.58 -14.34 -3.93
CA ARG A 125 -2.32 -13.99 -5.32
C ARG A 125 -3.06 -14.96 -6.25
N ALA A 126 -2.48 -15.28 -7.41
CA ALA A 126 -3.18 -16.10 -8.40
C ALA A 126 -3.13 -17.58 -8.01
N GLY A 127 -4.27 -18.26 -8.08
CA GLY A 127 -4.38 -19.65 -7.64
C GLY A 127 -5.74 -19.95 -7.06
N ASN A 128 -5.88 -21.13 -6.47
CA ASN A 128 -7.03 -21.48 -5.64
C ASN A 128 -6.49 -21.91 -4.29
N ASP A 129 -6.35 -20.94 -3.40
CA ASP A 129 -5.52 -21.01 -2.22
C ASP A 129 -6.28 -21.49 -0.99
N VAL A 130 -5.52 -21.89 0.01
CA VAL A 130 -6.01 -22.14 1.37
C VAL A 130 -5.31 -21.19 2.32
N LEU A 131 -6.08 -20.25 2.85
CA LEU A 131 -5.61 -19.18 3.72
C LEU A 131 -6.05 -19.46 5.16
N VAL A 132 -5.10 -19.31 6.08
CA VAL A 132 -5.30 -19.55 7.52
C VAL A 132 -4.76 -18.34 8.28
N GLY A 133 -5.62 -17.57 8.94
CA GLY A 133 -5.20 -16.42 9.75
C GLY A 133 -4.52 -16.84 11.05
N SER A 134 -4.99 -17.94 11.61
CA SER A 134 -4.68 -18.49 12.93
C SER A 134 -5.18 -17.64 14.09
N GLY A 135 -4.63 -16.46 14.32
CA GLY A 135 -5.17 -15.56 15.33
C GLY A 135 -4.47 -14.22 15.30
N GLY A 136 -5.09 -13.21 15.88
CA GLY A 136 -4.82 -11.84 15.47
C GLY A 136 -6.02 -11.33 14.67
N ALA A 137 -6.03 -10.03 14.37
CA ALA A 137 -7.01 -9.43 13.48
C ALA A 137 -6.42 -9.39 12.08
N ASP A 138 -6.82 -10.33 11.23
CA ASP A 138 -6.20 -10.55 9.93
C ASP A 138 -6.98 -9.86 8.82
N THR A 139 -6.28 -9.42 7.78
CA THR A 139 -6.89 -8.91 6.54
C THR A 139 -6.62 -9.91 5.43
N PHE A 140 -7.67 -10.55 4.93
CA PHE A 140 -7.60 -11.44 3.78
C PHE A 140 -7.93 -10.65 2.51
N VAL A 141 -7.01 -10.67 1.56
CA VAL A 141 -7.05 -9.89 0.33
C VAL A 141 -7.41 -10.82 -0.82
N PHE A 142 -8.38 -10.40 -1.63
CA PHE A 142 -8.78 -11.10 -2.84
C PHE A 142 -8.88 -10.10 -3.97
N GLU A 143 -8.15 -10.36 -5.05
CA GLU A 143 -8.16 -9.53 -6.25
C GLU A 143 -8.94 -10.25 -7.36
N HIS A 144 -9.68 -9.48 -8.17
CA HIS A 144 -10.39 -10.01 -9.33
C HIS A 144 -9.43 -10.66 -10.33
N GLY A 145 -9.77 -11.87 -10.79
CA GLY A 145 -8.95 -12.61 -11.75
C GLY A 145 -7.89 -13.52 -11.13
N ASN A 146 -7.74 -13.49 -9.80
CA ASN A 146 -6.75 -14.31 -9.09
C ASN A 146 -7.27 -15.70 -8.69
N GLY A 147 -8.56 -16.02 -8.86
CA GLY A 147 -9.08 -17.39 -8.73
C GLY A 147 -10.08 -17.59 -7.60
N SER A 148 -9.94 -18.65 -6.80
CA SER A 148 -10.95 -19.03 -5.80
C SER A 148 -10.36 -19.64 -4.55
N ASP A 149 -10.54 -18.93 -3.45
CA ASP A 149 -9.80 -19.20 -2.23
C ASP A 149 -10.69 -19.63 -1.08
N LEU A 150 -10.07 -20.34 -0.15
CA LEU A 150 -10.69 -20.80 1.08
C LEU A 150 -10.01 -20.13 2.28
N VAL A 151 -10.78 -19.40 3.09
CA VAL A 151 -10.36 -18.99 4.44
C VAL A 151 -10.89 -20.01 5.43
N THR A 152 -9.99 -20.60 6.21
CA THR A 152 -10.35 -21.76 7.08
C THR A 152 -10.81 -21.39 8.48
N ASP A 153 -10.55 -20.17 8.93
CA ASP A 153 -10.73 -19.75 10.32
C ASP A 153 -11.15 -18.28 10.46
N PHE A 154 -11.93 -17.79 9.49
CA PHE A 154 -12.46 -16.42 9.50
C PHE A 154 -13.24 -16.14 10.80
N SER A 155 -12.90 -15.03 11.45
CA SER A 155 -13.40 -14.66 12.76
C SER A 155 -13.95 -13.24 12.78
N SER A 156 -14.56 -12.82 13.90
CA SER A 156 -15.24 -11.52 14.02
C SER A 156 -14.31 -10.30 14.00
N ASN A 157 -13.01 -10.51 14.11
CA ASN A 157 -12.00 -9.46 14.11
C ASN A 157 -11.17 -9.45 12.82
N ASP A 158 -11.49 -10.33 11.88
CA ASP A 158 -10.84 -10.37 10.57
C ASP A 158 -11.61 -9.50 9.58
N THR A 159 -10.89 -9.07 8.56
CA THR A 159 -11.36 -8.23 7.46
C THR A 159 -11.14 -8.95 6.14
N ILE A 160 -12.05 -8.75 5.19
CA ILE A 160 -11.98 -9.21 3.80
C ILE A 160 -11.87 -7.96 2.93
N ARG A 161 -10.81 -7.87 2.14
CA ARG A 161 -10.64 -6.85 1.10
C ARG A 161 -10.92 -7.47 -0.27
N LEU A 162 -11.84 -6.86 -1.01
CA LEU A 162 -12.29 -7.34 -2.32
C LEU A 162 -11.84 -6.36 -3.42
N ASP A 163 -10.61 -6.51 -3.86
CA ASP A 163 -9.95 -5.65 -4.84
C ASP A 163 -10.51 -5.93 -6.26
N GLY A 164 -11.05 -4.90 -6.91
CA GLY A 164 -11.47 -4.97 -8.32
C GLY A 164 -12.78 -5.72 -8.62
N TYR A 165 -13.53 -6.18 -7.62
CA TYR A 165 -14.80 -6.90 -7.83
C TYR A 165 -16.01 -5.98 -8.09
N GLY A 166 -15.88 -4.68 -7.82
CA GLY A 166 -16.97 -3.70 -8.00
C GLY A 166 -18.16 -3.92 -7.07
N ILE A 167 -17.94 -4.62 -5.95
CA ILE A 167 -18.94 -4.79 -4.88
C ILE A 167 -18.82 -3.58 -3.98
N THR A 168 -19.91 -2.82 -3.84
CA THR A 168 -19.88 -1.49 -3.20
C THR A 168 -20.60 -1.43 -1.86
N SER A 169 -21.28 -2.51 -1.46
CA SER A 169 -22.02 -2.55 -0.19
C SER A 169 -22.08 -3.93 0.44
N PHE A 170 -22.27 -3.97 1.75
CA PHE A 170 -22.48 -5.22 2.48
C PHE A 170 -23.78 -5.94 2.07
N GLU A 171 -24.80 -5.21 1.60
CA GLU A 171 -26.01 -5.82 1.03
C GLU A 171 -25.67 -6.65 -0.23
N GLU A 172 -24.79 -6.15 -1.10
CA GLU A 172 -24.32 -6.89 -2.26
C GLU A 172 -23.48 -8.12 -1.88
N VAL A 173 -22.61 -8.00 -0.86
CA VAL A 173 -21.88 -9.15 -0.30
C VAL A 173 -22.86 -10.26 0.12
N LEU A 174 -23.89 -9.90 0.90
CA LEU A 174 -24.90 -10.86 1.35
C LEU A 174 -25.76 -11.41 0.21
N ALA A 175 -26.06 -10.59 -0.81
CA ALA A 175 -26.80 -11.03 -1.99
C ALA A 175 -26.01 -12.07 -2.82
N ASN A 176 -24.68 -11.98 -2.78
CA ASN A 176 -23.76 -12.91 -3.44
C ASN A 176 -23.40 -14.14 -2.59
N ALA A 177 -23.86 -14.20 -1.34
CA ALA A 177 -23.56 -15.28 -0.41
C ALA A 177 -24.52 -16.48 -0.56
N GLY A 178 -23.96 -17.70 -0.50
CA GLY A 178 -24.72 -18.95 -0.50
C GLY A 178 -24.10 -20.00 0.42
N GLN A 179 -24.92 -20.60 1.29
CA GLN A 179 -24.46 -21.67 2.18
C GLN A 179 -24.22 -22.99 1.42
N GLN A 180 -23.07 -23.63 1.63
CA GLN A 180 -22.72 -24.94 1.08
C GLN A 180 -22.25 -25.89 2.19
N GLY A 181 -23.16 -26.71 2.71
CA GLY A 181 -22.85 -27.52 3.88
C GLY A 181 -22.66 -26.61 5.10
N ASP A 182 -21.52 -26.70 5.75
CA ASP A 182 -21.14 -25.87 6.90
C ASP A 182 -20.44 -24.57 6.48
N ASP A 183 -20.05 -24.44 5.20
CA ASP A 183 -19.26 -23.31 4.68
C ASP A 183 -20.13 -22.25 4.00
N LEU A 184 -19.72 -20.98 4.07
CA LEU A 184 -20.33 -19.89 3.31
C LEU A 184 -19.52 -19.63 2.04
N ARG A 185 -20.18 -19.57 0.89
CA ARG A 185 -19.54 -19.22 -0.38
C ARG A 185 -20.04 -17.88 -0.88
N LEU A 186 -19.13 -16.95 -1.10
CA LEU A 186 -19.36 -15.68 -1.78
C LEU A 186 -19.08 -15.89 -3.27
N HIS A 187 -20.07 -15.67 -4.12
CA HIS A 187 -19.92 -15.74 -5.57
C HIS A 187 -19.47 -14.38 -6.10
N LEU A 188 -18.22 -14.27 -6.54
CA LEU A 188 -17.60 -12.98 -6.86
C LEU A 188 -17.71 -12.59 -8.35
N GLY A 189 -18.25 -13.48 -9.20
CA GLY A 189 -18.34 -13.27 -10.65
C GLY A 189 -17.31 -14.10 -11.42
N ASP A 190 -17.43 -14.18 -12.74
CA ASP A 190 -16.48 -14.84 -13.66
C ASP A 190 -16.02 -16.28 -13.34
N GLY A 191 -16.72 -16.97 -12.44
CA GLY A 191 -16.36 -18.32 -11.97
C GLY A 191 -15.56 -18.33 -10.67
N GLU A 192 -15.23 -17.16 -10.14
CA GLU A 192 -14.49 -16.94 -8.90
C GLU A 192 -15.39 -16.97 -7.67
N SER A 193 -14.80 -17.31 -6.55
CA SER A 193 -15.48 -17.32 -5.26
C SER A 193 -14.52 -17.35 -4.10
N LEU A 194 -14.93 -16.66 -3.03
CA LEU A 194 -14.36 -16.81 -1.71
C LEU A 194 -15.21 -17.80 -0.90
N VAL A 195 -14.58 -18.79 -0.29
CA VAL A 195 -15.22 -19.71 0.66
C VAL A 195 -14.72 -19.41 2.06
N LEU A 196 -15.65 -19.24 2.99
CA LEU A 196 -15.39 -19.10 4.42
C LEU A 196 -15.82 -20.39 5.10
N ALA A 197 -14.86 -21.15 5.63
CA ALA A 197 -15.14 -22.42 6.29
C ALA A 197 -15.96 -22.23 7.56
N ASP A 198 -16.86 -23.17 7.86
CA ASP A 198 -17.65 -23.21 9.10
C ASP A 198 -18.36 -21.88 9.45
N THR A 199 -18.69 -21.09 8.44
CA THR A 199 -19.23 -19.74 8.56
C THR A 199 -20.67 -19.69 8.05
N THR A 200 -21.51 -18.86 8.68
CA THR A 200 -22.86 -18.54 8.21
C THR A 200 -23.02 -17.04 7.99
N ALA A 201 -23.91 -16.65 7.08
CA ALA A 201 -24.09 -15.25 6.70
C ALA A 201 -24.46 -14.33 7.88
N ASP A 202 -25.14 -14.84 8.93
CA ASP A 202 -25.51 -14.08 10.12
C ASP A 202 -24.35 -13.81 11.10
N GLN A 203 -23.18 -14.42 10.86
CA GLN A 203 -21.96 -14.15 11.61
C GLN A 203 -21.15 -12.99 11.03
N LEU A 204 -21.39 -12.63 9.77
CA LEU A 204 -20.71 -11.53 9.08
C LEU A 204 -21.20 -10.18 9.58
N GLN A 205 -20.28 -9.22 9.65
CA GLN A 205 -20.58 -7.82 9.96
C GLN A 205 -20.07 -6.92 8.85
N GLU A 206 -20.77 -5.82 8.59
CA GLU A 206 -20.43 -4.85 7.54
C GLU A 206 -19.00 -4.31 7.67
N GLY A 207 -18.58 -3.95 8.87
CA GLY A 207 -17.22 -3.43 9.12
C GLY A 207 -16.09 -4.44 8.94
N GLN A 208 -16.38 -5.68 8.53
CA GLN A 208 -15.36 -6.67 8.15
C GLN A 208 -15.07 -6.67 6.65
N PHE A 209 -15.72 -5.80 5.86
CA PHE A 209 -15.58 -5.80 4.41
C PHE A 209 -15.04 -4.47 3.95
N GLN A 210 -13.84 -4.52 3.36
CA GLN A 210 -13.25 -3.44 2.60
C GLN A 210 -13.68 -3.59 1.14
N LEU A 211 -14.54 -2.66 0.70
CA LEU A 211 -15.31 -2.75 -0.54
C LEU A 211 -14.96 -1.63 -1.51
N SER A 212 -15.45 -1.75 -2.75
CA SER A 212 -15.22 -0.76 -3.78
C SER A 212 -15.98 0.54 -3.52
N LEU A 213 -15.40 1.68 -3.91
CA LEU A 213 -16.03 2.99 -3.85
C LEU A 213 -17.30 3.03 -4.72
N ASP A 214 -18.43 3.43 -4.14
CA ASP A 214 -19.61 3.78 -4.91
C ASP A 214 -19.46 5.17 -5.53
N ARG A 215 -19.07 5.20 -6.81
CA ARG A 215 -18.95 6.46 -7.56
C ARG A 215 -20.29 7.03 -8.02
N SER A 216 -21.43 6.37 -7.80
CA SER A 216 -22.73 6.76 -8.37
C SER A 216 -23.30 8.07 -7.80
N ALA A 217 -22.87 8.46 -6.60
CA ALA A 217 -23.26 9.69 -5.92
C ALA A 217 -22.18 10.80 -5.96
N LEU A 218 -21.12 10.61 -6.77
CA LEU A 218 -20.03 11.58 -6.92
C LEU A 218 -20.28 12.55 -8.08
N THR A 219 -20.20 13.85 -7.79
CA THR A 219 -20.23 14.92 -8.78
C THR A 219 -18.87 15.63 -8.82
N GLN A 220 -18.15 15.57 -9.94
CA GLN A 220 -16.82 16.19 -10.08
C GLN A 220 -16.87 17.71 -9.85
N THR A 221 -16.05 18.21 -8.93
CA THR A 221 -15.91 19.63 -8.56
C THR A 221 -14.57 20.22 -8.96
N PHE A 222 -13.54 19.38 -9.11
CA PHE A 222 -12.21 19.74 -9.55
C PHE A 222 -11.63 18.62 -10.42
N SER A 223 -10.86 19.00 -11.42
CA SER A 223 -10.05 18.08 -12.24
C SER A 223 -8.92 18.87 -12.87
N ASP A 224 -7.72 18.30 -12.83
CA ASP A 224 -6.58 18.67 -13.66
C ASP A 224 -6.00 17.38 -14.25
N ASP A 225 -6.02 17.27 -15.57
CA ASP A 225 -5.50 16.15 -16.37
C ASP A 225 -4.05 16.40 -16.82
N PHE A 226 -3.44 17.47 -16.32
CA PHE A 226 -2.05 17.87 -16.61
C PHE A 226 -1.68 17.92 -18.08
N ASP A 227 -2.63 18.18 -18.99
CA ASP A 227 -2.35 18.54 -20.40
C ASP A 227 -1.36 19.73 -20.45
N THR A 228 -1.47 20.64 -19.48
CA THR A 228 -0.47 21.67 -19.17
C THR A 228 -0.47 22.00 -17.68
N LEU A 229 0.71 22.19 -17.07
CA LEU A 229 0.80 22.69 -15.69
C LEU A 229 0.49 24.19 -15.61
N GLN A 230 -0.62 24.54 -14.95
CA GLN A 230 -1.09 25.92 -14.77
C GLN A 230 -0.67 26.51 -13.43
N LEU A 231 0.58 26.98 -13.34
CA LEU A 231 1.06 27.70 -12.16
C LEU A 231 0.37 29.06 -12.00
N THR A 232 0.10 29.45 -10.75
CA THR A 232 -0.46 30.76 -10.43
C THR A 232 0.51 31.91 -10.66
N ASP A 233 -0.01 32.99 -11.24
CA ASP A 233 0.70 34.28 -11.36
C ASP A 233 0.16 35.34 -10.37
N GLY A 234 -0.68 34.91 -9.42
CA GLY A 234 -1.39 35.77 -8.48
C GLY A 234 -2.67 36.41 -9.03
N THR A 235 -3.00 36.20 -10.31
CA THR A 235 -4.25 36.68 -10.95
C THR A 235 -5.06 35.57 -11.63
N GLY A 236 -4.44 34.43 -11.91
CA GLY A 236 -5.07 33.20 -12.38
C GLY A 236 -4.08 32.03 -12.32
N GLY A 237 -4.56 30.83 -12.62
CA GLY A 237 -3.82 29.56 -12.48
C GLY A 237 -4.46 28.63 -11.44
N ILE A 238 -3.97 27.39 -11.38
CA ILE A 238 -4.50 26.35 -10.50
C ILE A 238 -3.52 26.11 -9.35
N TRP A 239 -2.23 25.99 -9.63
CA TRP A 239 -1.27 25.50 -8.65
C TRP A 239 -0.31 26.58 -8.16
N ASP A 240 -0.19 26.72 -6.84
CA ASP A 240 0.93 27.37 -6.18
C ASP A 240 2.09 26.36 -6.06
N ALA A 241 3.30 26.76 -6.48
CA ALA A 241 4.51 25.91 -6.41
C ALA A 241 5.34 26.12 -5.13
N LYS A 242 4.68 26.52 -4.04
CA LYS A 242 5.26 26.72 -2.71
C LYS A 242 4.13 26.81 -1.67
N TYR A 243 4.47 26.59 -0.40
CA TYR A 243 3.54 26.91 0.69
C TYR A 243 3.15 28.39 0.68
N TRP A 244 1.92 28.68 1.10
CA TRP A 244 1.39 30.05 1.12
C TRP A 244 2.20 30.98 2.03
N TRP A 245 2.74 30.44 3.13
CA TRP A 245 3.59 31.14 4.09
C TRP A 245 5.08 31.12 3.71
N ALA A 246 5.49 30.30 2.74
CA ALA A 246 6.90 30.19 2.34
C ALA A 246 7.39 31.48 1.66
N PRO A 247 8.69 31.82 1.81
CA PRO A 247 9.36 32.84 1.02
C PRO A 247 9.21 32.65 -0.49
N GLU A 248 9.55 33.66 -1.30
CA GLU A 248 9.43 33.58 -2.76
C GLU A 248 10.32 32.49 -3.34
N GLU A 249 11.52 32.28 -2.77
CA GLU A 249 12.50 31.29 -3.17
C GLU A 249 12.08 29.82 -2.94
N GLY A 250 11.00 29.60 -2.19
CA GLY A 250 10.57 28.27 -1.76
C GLY A 250 10.90 28.01 -0.29
N ALA A 251 10.75 26.75 0.13
CA ALA A 251 11.00 26.33 1.50
C ALA A 251 11.18 24.81 1.58
N THR A 252 11.46 24.33 2.78
CA THR A 252 11.45 22.91 3.17
C THR A 252 10.78 22.79 4.54
N LEU A 253 10.36 21.60 4.95
CA LEU A 253 9.89 21.33 6.30
C LEU A 253 11.00 20.64 7.11
N SER A 254 12.00 21.41 7.53
CA SER A 254 13.17 20.86 8.24
C SER A 254 12.82 20.16 9.56
N GLU A 255 11.66 20.46 10.16
CA GLU A 255 11.18 19.80 11.38
C GLU A 255 10.85 18.31 11.14
N ASN A 256 10.52 17.94 9.89
CA ASN A 256 10.26 16.56 9.47
C ASN A 256 11.53 15.78 9.13
N GLY A 257 12.71 16.42 9.16
CA GLY A 257 13.97 15.81 8.72
C GLY A 257 14.08 15.69 7.19
N GLU A 258 13.32 16.50 6.45
CA GLU A 258 13.42 16.65 5.00
C GLU A 258 14.78 17.23 4.57
N LEU A 259 15.29 16.77 3.43
CA LEU A 259 16.63 17.05 2.91
C LEU A 259 16.61 17.84 1.60
N GLN A 260 15.43 18.02 1.00
CA GLN A 260 15.20 18.78 -0.21
C GLN A 260 14.80 20.22 0.07
N TRP A 261 15.14 21.11 -0.86
CA TRP A 261 14.51 22.42 -1.00
C TRP A 261 13.41 22.35 -2.05
N TYR A 262 12.16 22.69 -1.69
CA TYR A 262 11.10 22.83 -2.69
C TYR A 262 11.32 24.09 -3.50
N VAL A 263 11.59 23.92 -4.80
CA VAL A 263 11.90 25.04 -5.69
C VAL A 263 10.61 25.67 -6.19
N ASN A 264 10.45 26.98 -5.96
CA ASN A 264 9.47 27.78 -6.68
C ASN A 264 10.03 28.17 -8.06
N PRO A 265 9.54 27.62 -9.18
CA PRO A 265 10.06 27.90 -10.52
C PRO A 265 9.84 29.35 -10.97
N SER A 266 8.96 30.10 -10.30
CA SER A 266 8.77 31.53 -10.55
C SER A 266 9.86 32.41 -9.94
N TYR A 267 10.67 31.87 -9.01
CA TYR A 267 11.80 32.59 -8.43
C TYR A 267 13.04 32.50 -9.34
N GLY A 268 13.32 33.60 -10.02
CA GLY A 268 14.36 33.66 -11.06
C GLY A 268 15.73 33.06 -10.71
N PRO A 269 16.28 33.27 -9.49
CA PRO A 269 17.58 32.72 -9.11
C PRO A 269 17.67 31.19 -9.04
N THR A 270 16.56 30.49 -8.76
CA THR A 270 16.51 29.01 -8.70
C THR A 270 15.72 28.39 -9.85
N ALA A 271 15.09 29.17 -10.71
CA ALA A 271 14.23 28.72 -11.81
C ALA A 271 14.89 27.72 -12.79
N SER A 272 16.23 27.67 -12.85
CA SER A 272 16.94 26.66 -13.66
C SER A 272 16.84 25.24 -13.10
N ALA A 273 16.48 25.09 -11.83
CA ALA A 273 16.23 23.82 -11.16
C ALA A 273 14.72 23.58 -11.00
N ASN A 274 13.93 23.91 -12.03
CA ASN A 274 12.50 23.66 -12.05
C ASN A 274 12.25 22.14 -11.95
N PRO A 275 11.57 21.66 -10.89
CA PRO A 275 11.36 20.24 -10.66
C PRO A 275 10.19 19.67 -11.46
N PHE A 276 9.46 20.49 -12.21
CA PHE A 276 8.25 20.10 -12.91
C PHE A 276 8.47 19.98 -14.43
N SER A 277 7.99 18.87 -15.00
CA SER A 277 7.81 18.70 -16.43
C SER A 277 6.43 18.13 -16.74
N VAL A 278 5.94 18.35 -17.96
CA VAL A 278 4.70 17.76 -18.47
C VAL A 278 5.01 17.15 -19.83
N GLU A 279 4.73 15.85 -19.97
CA GLU A 279 4.89 15.10 -21.22
C GLU A 279 3.67 14.18 -21.41
N ASP A 280 3.03 14.27 -22.58
CA ASP A 280 1.88 13.44 -22.96
C ASP A 280 0.74 13.37 -21.91
N GLY A 281 0.44 14.51 -21.26
CA GLY A 281 -0.62 14.62 -20.25
C GLY A 281 -0.17 14.21 -18.83
N VAL A 282 1.08 13.84 -18.63
CA VAL A 282 1.59 13.41 -17.32
C VAL A 282 2.47 14.50 -16.73
N LEU A 283 2.12 14.99 -15.54
CA LEU A 283 2.99 15.81 -14.70
C LEU A 283 4.06 14.93 -14.06
N THR A 284 5.32 15.31 -14.16
CA THR A 284 6.41 14.71 -13.38
C THR A 284 6.95 15.71 -12.38
N ILE A 285 7.05 15.29 -11.11
CA ILE A 285 7.79 15.96 -10.05
C ILE A 285 9.10 15.19 -9.85
N THR A 286 10.23 15.85 -10.12
CA THR A 286 11.56 15.27 -9.96
C THR A 286 12.23 15.77 -8.68
N ALA A 287 12.67 14.84 -7.85
CA ALA A 287 13.58 15.07 -6.75
C ALA A 287 15.00 14.63 -7.15
N GLU A 288 15.99 15.52 -7.04
CA GLU A 288 17.35 15.22 -7.46
C GLU A 288 18.40 16.01 -6.67
N ARG A 289 19.68 15.69 -6.87
CA ARG A 289 20.80 16.44 -6.28
C ARG A 289 20.74 17.91 -6.70
N ALA A 290 20.79 18.80 -5.70
CA ALA A 290 20.74 20.23 -5.95
C ALA A 290 21.99 20.70 -6.75
N PRO A 291 21.81 21.45 -7.85
CA PRO A 291 22.94 21.97 -8.60
C PRO A 291 23.83 22.89 -7.76
N ASP A 292 25.15 22.74 -7.88
CA ASP A 292 26.15 23.60 -7.22
C ASP A 292 25.89 25.11 -7.42
N ALA A 293 25.31 25.47 -8.58
CA ALA A 293 25.06 26.84 -8.99
C ALA A 293 24.02 27.57 -8.12
N ILE A 294 23.10 26.84 -7.47
CA ILE A 294 22.00 27.43 -6.69
C ILE A 294 22.17 27.29 -5.18
N GLN A 295 23.27 26.65 -4.72
CA GLN A 295 23.49 26.30 -3.31
C GLN A 295 23.38 27.49 -2.34
N SER A 296 23.81 28.69 -2.76
CA SER A 296 23.68 29.90 -1.93
C SER A 296 22.25 30.40 -1.80
N GLU A 297 21.38 30.09 -2.76
CA GLU A 297 19.97 30.49 -2.78
C GLU A 297 19.09 29.53 -1.96
N ILE A 298 19.45 28.25 -1.94
CA ILE A 298 18.67 27.20 -1.26
C ILE A 298 19.20 26.88 0.14
N GLY A 299 20.08 27.71 0.72
CA GLY A 299 20.57 27.50 2.08
C GLY A 299 21.49 26.28 2.28
N GLY A 300 22.07 25.73 1.22
CA GLY A 300 23.00 24.60 1.30
C GLY A 300 22.35 23.21 1.31
N TYR A 301 21.08 23.09 0.92
CA TYR A 301 20.38 21.79 0.89
C TYR A 301 20.95 20.91 -0.23
N ASP A 302 21.05 19.61 0.05
CA ASP A 302 21.69 18.64 -0.85
C ASP A 302 20.80 18.23 -2.04
N TYR A 303 19.48 18.45 -1.92
CA TYR A 303 18.49 18.05 -2.91
C TYR A 303 17.53 19.20 -3.25
N THR A 304 16.96 19.14 -4.45
CA THR A 304 15.82 19.96 -4.87
C THR A 304 14.66 19.06 -5.23
N SER A 305 13.43 19.54 -5.01
CA SER A 305 12.21 18.85 -5.43
C SER A 305 11.07 19.84 -5.66
N GLY A 306 9.88 19.35 -6.01
CA GLY A 306 8.67 20.12 -6.24
C GLY A 306 7.56 19.80 -5.25
N MET A 307 6.75 20.83 -4.98
CA MET A 307 5.45 20.71 -4.34
C MET A 307 4.45 21.63 -5.03
N LEU A 308 3.22 21.17 -5.18
CA LEU A 308 2.12 21.95 -5.74
C LEU A 308 0.98 21.97 -4.74
N THR A 309 0.25 23.09 -4.69
CA THR A 309 -0.94 23.21 -3.85
C THR A 309 -2.03 24.05 -4.49
N THR A 310 -3.29 23.72 -4.21
CA THR A 310 -4.46 24.49 -4.67
C THR A 310 -4.86 25.62 -3.72
N TYR A 311 -4.03 25.98 -2.74
CA TYR A 311 -4.34 26.97 -1.70
C TYR A 311 -5.04 28.25 -2.23
N SER A 312 -4.55 28.80 -3.33
CA SER A 312 -5.12 30.04 -3.91
C SER A 312 -6.31 29.84 -4.85
N SER A 313 -6.63 28.60 -5.23
CA SER A 313 -7.53 28.30 -6.36
C SER A 313 -8.73 27.41 -5.99
N PHE A 314 -8.53 26.41 -5.14
CA PHE A 314 -9.56 25.41 -4.81
C PHE A 314 -9.42 24.89 -3.38
N ALA A 315 -10.55 24.84 -2.69
CA ALA A 315 -10.74 24.14 -1.44
C ALA A 315 -12.20 23.68 -1.35
N GLN A 316 -12.47 22.54 -0.72
CA GLN A 316 -13.83 22.07 -0.46
C GLN A 316 -13.92 21.37 0.90
N THR A 317 -15.14 21.23 1.43
CA THR A 317 -15.37 20.76 2.80
C THR A 317 -15.68 19.30 2.95
N TYR A 318 -15.99 18.51 1.95
CA TYR A 318 -16.17 17.06 2.08
C TYR A 318 -16.08 16.56 0.66
N GLY A 319 -16.11 15.25 0.46
CA GLY A 319 -16.07 14.71 -0.88
C GLY A 319 -15.10 13.57 -1.03
N TYR A 320 -14.93 13.16 -2.28
CA TYR A 320 -13.87 12.25 -2.67
C TYR A 320 -12.75 13.05 -3.33
N PHE A 321 -11.52 12.81 -2.91
CA PHE A 321 -10.31 13.42 -3.47
C PHE A 321 -9.41 12.30 -3.95
N GLU A 322 -8.91 12.42 -5.17
CA GLU A 322 -8.19 11.35 -5.85
C GLU A 322 -7.00 11.89 -6.61
N MET A 323 -5.93 11.12 -6.61
CA MET A 323 -4.78 11.32 -7.47
C MET A 323 -4.43 10.00 -8.15
N ARG A 324 -4.30 10.05 -9.47
CA ARG A 324 -3.76 8.94 -10.25
C ARG A 324 -2.27 9.15 -10.47
N ALA A 325 -1.44 8.30 -9.89
CA ALA A 325 0.01 8.51 -9.90
C ALA A 325 0.82 7.20 -10.00
N ASP A 326 2.01 7.32 -10.59
CA ASP A 326 3.11 6.35 -10.58
C ASP A 326 4.18 6.87 -9.61
N MET A 327 4.37 6.12 -8.52
CA MET A 327 5.13 6.54 -7.34
C MET A 327 6.58 6.05 -7.41
N PRO A 328 7.56 6.83 -6.90
CA PRO A 328 8.96 6.41 -6.90
C PRO A 328 9.24 5.26 -5.92
N ASP A 329 10.22 4.43 -6.27
CA ASP A 329 10.74 3.29 -5.50
C ASP A 329 12.16 3.52 -4.94
N ASP A 330 12.73 4.70 -5.13
CA ASP A 330 14.06 5.02 -4.63
C ASP A 330 14.09 5.18 -3.10
N GLN A 331 15.07 4.55 -2.45
CA GLN A 331 15.32 4.76 -1.02
C GLN A 331 15.47 6.25 -0.72
N GLY A 332 14.69 6.74 0.25
CA GLY A 332 14.69 8.15 0.66
C GLY A 332 13.71 9.05 -0.09
N ALA A 333 13.02 8.56 -1.13
CA ALA A 333 11.87 9.24 -1.74
C ALA A 333 10.64 9.14 -0.84
N TRP A 334 9.95 10.27 -0.63
CA TRP A 334 8.74 10.35 0.18
C TRP A 334 7.65 11.13 -0.59
N PRO A 335 6.94 10.47 -1.53
CA PRO A 335 5.80 11.06 -2.22
C PRO A 335 4.60 11.20 -1.28
N ALA A 336 3.80 12.25 -1.47
CA ALA A 336 2.57 12.47 -0.72
C ALA A 336 1.50 13.24 -1.52
N PHE A 337 0.24 12.91 -1.27
CA PHE A 337 -0.95 13.66 -1.65
C PHE A 337 -1.86 13.83 -0.43
N TRP A 338 -2.19 15.08 -0.10
CA TRP A 338 -2.71 15.44 1.22
C TRP A 338 -3.48 16.77 1.21
N LEU A 339 -4.18 17.06 2.31
CA LEU A 339 -5.10 18.16 2.45
C LEU A 339 -4.82 18.96 3.73
N LEU A 340 -4.96 20.28 3.63
CA LEU A 340 -4.82 21.22 4.76
C LEU A 340 -5.97 22.24 4.84
N PRO A 341 -6.30 22.76 6.04
CA PRO A 341 -7.33 23.77 6.22
C PRO A 341 -7.07 25.06 5.42
N ALA A 342 -8.08 25.52 4.68
CA ALA A 342 -8.01 26.73 3.88
C ALA A 342 -7.83 28.02 4.70
N ASP A 343 -8.07 27.98 6.01
CA ASP A 343 -7.80 29.09 6.92
C ASP A 343 -6.35 29.14 7.42
N GLY A 344 -5.53 28.15 7.04
CA GLY A 344 -4.12 28.02 7.41
C GLY A 344 -3.89 27.53 8.84
N SER A 345 -4.91 27.01 9.52
CA SER A 345 -4.74 26.30 10.79
C SER A 345 -4.07 24.94 10.60
N TRP A 346 -3.45 24.44 11.68
CA TRP A 346 -2.86 23.11 11.73
C TRP A 346 -2.68 22.68 13.19
N PRO A 347 -3.04 21.43 13.56
CA PRO A 347 -3.98 20.53 12.88
C PRO A 347 -5.41 21.15 12.74
N PRO A 348 -6.33 20.55 11.95
CA PRO A 348 -6.25 19.22 11.32
C PRO A 348 -5.42 19.16 10.02
N GLU A 349 -5.12 17.95 9.58
CA GLU A 349 -4.46 17.60 8.30
C GLU A 349 -4.94 16.21 7.88
N LEU A 350 -5.13 15.98 6.58
CA LEU A 350 -5.60 14.70 6.04
C LEU A 350 -4.70 14.24 4.90
N ASP A 351 -3.94 13.18 5.15
CA ASP A 351 -3.06 12.55 4.18
C ASP A 351 -3.83 11.47 3.42
N VAL A 352 -4.06 11.70 2.13
CA VAL A 352 -4.69 10.72 1.23
C VAL A 352 -3.75 9.55 1.04
N VAL A 353 -2.48 9.86 0.79
CA VAL A 353 -1.41 8.88 0.68
C VAL A 353 -0.07 9.53 1.03
N GLU A 354 0.72 8.82 1.81
CA GLU A 354 2.17 8.95 1.91
C GLU A 354 2.80 7.58 1.59
N MET A 355 3.98 7.57 0.96
CA MET A 355 4.73 6.33 0.74
C MET A 355 6.22 6.52 0.97
N ARG A 356 6.97 5.44 1.03
CA ARG A 356 8.44 5.46 1.13
C ARG A 356 9.00 4.62 0.01
N GLY A 357 9.93 5.15 -0.78
CA GLY A 357 10.41 4.42 -1.96
C GLY A 357 11.00 3.04 -1.63
N GLN A 358 11.65 2.88 -0.48
CA GLN A 358 12.16 1.56 -0.07
C GLN A 358 11.09 0.55 0.43
N ASP A 359 9.83 0.95 0.47
CA ASP A 359 8.69 0.17 0.99
C ASP A 359 7.45 0.50 0.16
N THR A 360 7.58 0.29 -1.16
CA THR A 360 6.62 0.70 -2.20
C THR A 360 5.22 0.16 -1.96
N ASN A 361 5.07 -1.04 -1.42
CA ASN A 361 3.76 -1.68 -1.27
C ASN A 361 3.05 -1.34 0.05
N THR A 362 3.52 -0.32 0.77
CA THR A 362 2.87 0.21 1.97
C THR A 362 2.27 1.58 1.69
N VAL A 363 0.94 1.64 1.55
CA VAL A 363 0.19 2.89 1.42
C VAL A 363 -0.11 3.43 2.81
N ILE A 364 0.54 4.53 3.18
CA ILE A 364 0.37 5.16 4.49
C ILE A 364 -0.73 6.21 4.39
N THR A 365 -1.74 6.08 5.25
CA THR A 365 -2.86 7.01 5.32
C THR A 365 -2.89 7.61 6.71
N THR A 366 -3.11 8.92 6.83
CA THR A 366 -3.11 9.57 8.15
C THR A 366 -4.15 10.68 8.24
N ALA A 367 -4.86 10.74 9.37
CA ALA A 367 -5.63 11.90 9.80
C ALA A 367 -4.98 12.50 11.06
N HIS A 368 -4.63 13.77 11.00
CA HIS A 368 -4.07 14.56 12.10
C HIS A 368 -5.16 15.42 12.71
N SER A 369 -5.26 15.46 14.03
CA SER A 369 -6.26 16.25 14.74
C SER A 369 -5.70 16.87 16.03
N ASN A 370 -6.27 17.99 16.43
CA ASN A 370 -6.07 18.66 17.71
C ASN A 370 -7.39 18.83 18.48
N GLU A 371 -8.43 18.04 18.16
CA GLU A 371 -9.77 18.12 18.77
C GLU A 371 -9.76 17.96 20.29
N SER A 372 -8.78 17.21 20.81
CA SER A 372 -8.60 16.93 22.23
C SER A 372 -7.83 18.02 22.98
N GLY A 373 -7.31 19.02 22.26
CA GLY A 373 -6.37 20.04 22.76
C GLY A 373 -4.90 19.60 22.73
N GLU A 374 -4.62 18.38 22.28
CA GLU A 374 -3.28 17.87 21.96
C GLU A 374 -3.29 17.24 20.55
N HIS A 375 -2.14 17.26 19.88
CA HIS A 375 -1.99 16.65 18.55
C HIS A 375 -2.07 15.13 18.65
N THR A 376 -3.00 14.57 17.88
CA THR A 376 -3.28 13.14 17.75
C THR A 376 -3.25 12.75 16.27
N ILE A 377 -2.96 11.48 16.02
CA ILE A 377 -2.98 10.89 14.68
C ILE A 377 -3.77 9.60 14.69
N VAL A 378 -4.54 9.36 13.64
CA VAL A 378 -5.03 8.04 13.24
C VAL A 378 -4.30 7.69 11.96
N ARG A 379 -3.53 6.60 11.98
CA ARG A 379 -2.68 6.19 10.88
C ARG A 379 -2.88 4.70 10.59
N ASP A 380 -2.92 4.37 9.31
CA ASP A 380 -2.78 2.99 8.83
C ASP A 380 -1.65 2.89 7.79
N GLY A 381 -1.05 1.71 7.67
CA GLY A 381 -0.01 1.37 6.71
C GLY A 381 -0.44 0.16 5.91
N ALA A 382 -1.41 0.37 5.02
CA ALA A 382 -2.09 -0.70 4.32
C ALA A 382 -1.14 -1.37 3.32
N GLN A 383 -1.07 -2.69 3.38
CA GLN A 383 -0.29 -3.49 2.45
C GLN A 383 -1.12 -3.73 1.18
N VAL A 384 -0.55 -3.42 0.03
CA VAL A 384 -1.14 -3.68 -1.30
C VAL A 384 -0.24 -4.63 -2.09
N ALA A 385 -0.81 -5.35 -3.06
CA ALA A 385 -0.08 -6.41 -3.75
C ALA A 385 1.05 -5.87 -4.64
N ASP A 386 0.78 -4.75 -5.31
CA ASP A 386 1.66 -4.10 -6.27
C ASP A 386 1.38 -2.58 -6.30
N THR A 387 2.40 -1.80 -6.59
CA THR A 387 2.32 -0.34 -6.81
C THR A 387 3.08 0.10 -8.07
N ASP A 388 3.53 -0.86 -8.89
CA ASP A 388 4.24 -0.58 -10.13
C ASP A 388 3.32 0.12 -11.15
N GLY A 389 3.68 1.35 -11.53
CA GLY A 389 2.94 2.13 -12.52
C GLY A 389 1.80 2.94 -11.90
N PHE A 390 0.81 3.30 -12.72
CA PHE A 390 -0.23 4.24 -12.30
C PHE A 390 -1.36 3.56 -11.53
N HIS A 391 -1.54 4.00 -10.28
CA HIS A 391 -2.63 3.61 -9.39
C HIS A 391 -3.45 4.83 -8.96
N ASP A 392 -4.69 4.58 -8.55
CA ASP A 392 -5.59 5.59 -8.01
C ASP A 392 -5.50 5.61 -6.48
N TYR A 393 -5.10 6.75 -5.91
CA TYR A 393 -5.03 6.98 -4.47
C TYR A 393 -6.11 7.97 -4.06
N GLY A 394 -7.03 7.55 -3.21
CA GLY A 394 -8.21 8.36 -2.90
C GLY A 394 -8.62 8.37 -1.45
N VAL A 395 -9.37 9.40 -1.08
CA VAL A 395 -10.03 9.49 0.23
C VAL A 395 -11.43 10.04 0.07
N LEU A 396 -12.41 9.32 0.62
CA LEU A 396 -13.76 9.78 0.85
C LEU A 396 -13.82 10.37 2.25
N TRP A 397 -14.02 11.68 2.33
CA TRP A 397 -14.15 12.41 3.59
C TRP A 397 -15.57 12.95 3.72
N THR A 398 -16.26 12.52 4.77
CA THR A 398 -17.63 12.89 5.10
C THR A 398 -17.69 13.55 6.48
N GLU A 399 -18.87 13.96 6.92
CA GLU A 399 -19.07 14.53 8.26
C GLU A 399 -18.73 13.51 9.37
N ASP A 400 -18.98 12.22 9.14
CA ASP A 400 -18.87 11.19 10.18
C ASP A 400 -17.62 10.31 10.01
N GLU A 401 -17.17 10.06 8.78
CA GLU A 401 -16.09 9.12 8.48
C GLU A 401 -15.12 9.61 7.38
N ILE A 402 -13.91 9.06 7.48
CA ILE A 402 -12.84 9.15 6.48
C ILE A 402 -12.55 7.71 6.04
N VAL A 403 -12.65 7.46 4.74
CA VAL A 403 -12.39 6.15 4.13
C VAL A 403 -11.35 6.33 3.03
N TRP A 404 -10.23 5.63 3.13
CA TRP A 404 -9.15 5.68 2.14
C TRP A 404 -9.26 4.52 1.17
N TYR A 405 -8.93 4.79 -0.09
CA TYR A 405 -9.04 3.88 -1.21
C TYR A 405 -7.72 3.77 -1.97
N PHE A 406 -7.41 2.56 -2.43
CA PHE A 406 -6.39 2.26 -3.41
C PHE A 406 -7.04 1.47 -4.54
N ASP A 407 -6.92 1.96 -5.78
CA ASP A 407 -7.60 1.41 -6.96
C ASP A 407 -9.09 1.11 -6.69
N ASP A 408 -9.79 2.14 -6.21
CA ASP A 408 -11.20 2.10 -5.83
C ASP A 408 -11.58 1.16 -4.69
N THR A 409 -10.65 0.44 -4.06
CA THR A 409 -10.98 -0.46 -2.95
C THR A 409 -10.55 0.10 -1.62
N GLU A 410 -11.44 0.04 -0.62
CA GLU A 410 -11.14 0.52 0.72
C GLU A 410 -9.88 -0.16 1.28
N ILE A 411 -9.00 0.61 1.88
CA ILE A 411 -7.79 0.10 2.54
C ILE A 411 -7.70 0.48 4.02
N ALA A 412 -8.36 1.57 4.42
CA ALA A 412 -8.37 2.07 5.78
C ALA A 412 -9.60 2.94 6.03
N ARG A 413 -9.95 3.09 7.31
CA ARG A 413 -11.04 3.98 7.75
C ARG A 413 -10.82 4.56 9.13
N ALA A 414 -11.41 5.72 9.37
CA ALA A 414 -11.42 6.42 10.65
C ALA A 414 -12.69 7.26 10.81
N ASP A 415 -13.04 7.62 12.04
CA ASP A 415 -14.04 8.66 12.29
C ASP A 415 -13.48 10.03 11.89
N THR A 416 -14.32 10.92 11.33
CA THR A 416 -13.93 12.31 11.07
C THR A 416 -13.74 13.06 12.40
N PRO A 417 -12.55 13.63 12.68
CA PRO A 417 -12.33 14.38 13.91
C PRO A 417 -13.17 15.67 13.99
N ALA A 418 -13.53 16.09 15.20
CA ALA A 418 -14.42 17.23 15.43
C ALA A 418 -13.83 18.60 15.01
N ASP A 419 -12.54 18.68 14.75
CA ASP A 419 -11.87 19.87 14.19
C ASP A 419 -11.71 19.82 12.67
N MET A 420 -12.09 18.72 12.00
CA MET A 420 -11.96 18.48 10.56
C MET A 420 -13.30 18.68 9.83
N HIS A 421 -13.85 19.90 9.90
CA HIS A 421 -15.13 20.27 9.27
C HIS A 421 -15.10 21.60 8.50
N GLU A 422 -13.92 22.16 8.27
CA GLU A 422 -13.72 23.39 7.49
C GLU A 422 -13.13 23.05 6.12
N PRO A 423 -13.32 23.89 5.08
CA PRO A 423 -12.78 23.61 3.75
C PRO A 423 -11.27 23.34 3.78
N MET A 424 -10.84 22.30 3.06
CA MET A 424 -9.44 21.96 2.89
C MET A 424 -9.01 22.10 1.42
N TYR A 425 -7.78 22.54 1.22
CA TYR A 425 -7.11 22.62 -0.08
C TYR A 425 -6.15 21.44 -0.25
N MET A 426 -5.81 21.08 -1.49
CA MET A 426 -4.97 19.94 -1.81
C MET A 426 -3.49 20.33 -1.93
N LEU A 427 -2.62 19.37 -1.63
CA LEU A 427 -1.17 19.43 -1.79
C LEU A 427 -0.68 18.12 -2.41
N VAL A 428 0.30 18.22 -3.30
CA VAL A 428 1.05 17.07 -3.81
C VAL A 428 2.54 17.41 -3.82
N ASN A 429 3.39 16.49 -3.36
CA ASN A 429 4.82 16.71 -3.31
C ASN A 429 5.64 15.42 -3.37
N LEU A 430 6.91 15.57 -3.71
CA LEU A 430 7.92 14.54 -3.53
C LEU A 430 8.97 15.04 -2.54
N ALA A 431 8.89 14.61 -1.28
CA ALA A 431 9.92 14.90 -0.28
C ALA A 431 11.12 13.95 -0.43
N VAL A 432 12.25 14.33 0.18
CA VAL A 432 13.47 13.53 0.26
C VAL A 432 13.92 13.47 1.71
N GLY A 433 14.17 12.29 2.26
CA GLY A 433 14.53 12.16 3.67
C GLY A 433 13.33 11.93 4.58
N GLY A 434 13.40 12.46 5.80
CA GLY A 434 12.33 12.32 6.80
C GLY A 434 11.94 10.86 7.05
N MET A 435 10.65 10.55 6.89
CA MET A 435 10.12 9.21 7.12
C MET A 435 10.68 8.16 6.15
N ALA A 436 11.08 8.57 4.95
CA ALA A 436 11.71 7.69 3.98
C ALA A 436 13.20 7.43 4.27
N GLY A 437 13.82 8.17 5.20
CA GLY A 437 15.23 7.98 5.56
C GLY A 437 16.20 8.53 4.51
N THR A 438 17.50 8.33 4.72
CA THR A 438 18.53 8.94 3.86
C THR A 438 18.57 8.28 2.49
N PRO A 439 18.66 9.06 1.39
CA PRO A 439 18.88 8.48 0.07
C PRO A 439 20.18 7.69 -0.02
N ASP A 440 20.17 6.62 -0.82
CA ASP A 440 21.35 5.82 -1.11
C ASP A 440 22.04 6.26 -2.42
N GLY A 441 22.80 5.36 -3.04
CA GLY A 441 23.53 5.68 -4.27
C GLY A 441 22.67 5.70 -5.53
N ASP A 442 21.50 5.06 -5.51
CA ASP A 442 20.63 4.95 -6.69
C ASP A 442 19.88 6.27 -6.92
N PHE A 443 19.63 7.04 -5.86
CA PHE A 443 19.05 8.39 -5.92
C PHE A 443 19.89 9.42 -6.70
N ASP A 444 21.15 9.12 -7.05
CA ASP A 444 22.00 10.03 -7.84
C ASP A 444 21.47 10.25 -9.27
N ASP A 445 20.63 9.34 -9.79
CA ASP A 445 19.94 9.50 -11.08
C ASP A 445 18.64 10.32 -10.97
N GLY A 446 18.26 10.72 -9.75
CA GLY A 446 17.03 11.43 -9.43
C GLY A 446 15.82 10.48 -9.30
N SER A 447 14.87 10.88 -8.46
CA SER A 447 13.63 10.15 -8.20
C SER A 447 12.44 10.91 -8.76
N GLN A 448 11.46 10.20 -9.32
CA GLN A 448 10.35 10.81 -10.05
C GLN A 448 9.01 10.30 -9.54
N MET A 449 8.12 11.24 -9.23
CA MET A 449 6.70 10.98 -9.04
C MET A 449 5.96 11.48 -10.28
N LYS A 450 5.18 10.61 -10.92
CA LYS A 450 4.41 10.94 -12.12
C LYS A 450 2.93 10.95 -11.79
N ILE A 451 2.21 11.94 -12.27
CA ILE A 451 0.81 12.19 -11.93
C ILE A 451 0.04 12.37 -13.24
N ASP A 452 -0.94 11.50 -13.46
CA ASP A 452 -1.83 11.52 -14.62
C ASP A 452 -2.98 12.50 -14.39
N SER A 453 -3.59 12.47 -13.19
CA SER A 453 -4.67 13.38 -12.84
C SER A 453 -4.76 13.63 -11.34
N ILE A 454 -5.32 14.79 -10.98
CA ILE A 454 -5.84 15.06 -9.62
C ILE A 454 -7.27 15.54 -9.77
N GLU A 455 -8.17 14.92 -9.01
CA GLU A 455 -9.60 15.15 -9.09
C GLU A 455 -10.22 15.30 -7.71
N ALA A 456 -11.30 16.07 -7.64
CA ALA A 456 -12.13 16.14 -6.46
C ALA A 456 -13.61 16.12 -6.84
N TYR A 457 -14.41 15.55 -5.96
CA TYR A 457 -15.82 15.28 -6.17
C TYR A 457 -16.61 15.71 -4.94
N ALA A 458 -17.76 16.33 -5.14
CA ALA A 458 -18.75 16.52 -4.09
C ALA A 458 -19.68 15.32 -4.00
N LEU A 459 -20.25 15.12 -2.82
CA LEU A 459 -21.28 14.13 -2.54
C LEU A 459 -22.65 14.70 -2.93
N ASP A 460 -23.44 13.97 -3.70
CA ASP A 460 -24.83 14.33 -3.98
C ASP A 460 -25.67 14.28 -2.68
N ALA A 461 -26.69 15.13 -2.58
CA ALA A 461 -27.50 15.29 -1.35
C ALA A 461 -28.25 14.02 -0.90
N ASP A 462 -28.33 13.00 -1.76
CA ASP A 462 -28.97 11.72 -1.50
C ASP A 462 -27.97 10.61 -1.10
N TRP A 463 -26.69 10.93 -0.84
CA TRP A 463 -25.73 9.98 -0.31
C TRP A 463 -26.21 9.49 1.06
N LEU A 464 -26.65 8.24 1.11
CA LEU A 464 -27.02 7.55 2.33
C LEU A 464 -25.77 6.81 2.80
N ILE A 465 -25.32 7.16 4.00
CA ILE A 465 -24.33 6.39 4.79
C ILE A 465 -24.92 5.01 5.08
#